data_AF-A0A6N2T6M7-F1
#
_entry.id   AF-A0A6N2T6M7-F1
#
_cell.length_a   1.000
_cell.length_b   1.000
_cell.length_c   1.000
_cell.angle_alpha   90.00
_cell.angle_beta   90.00
_cell.angle_gamma   90.00
#
_symmetry.space_group_name_H-M   'P 1'
#
loop_
_entity.id
_entity.type
_entity.pdbx_description
1 polymer ?
#
loop_
_entity_poly.entity_id
_entity_poly.type
_entity_poly.pdbx_seq_one_letter_code
_entity_poly.pdbx_strand_id
1 'polypeptide(L)'
;MRIYYPVLARELEEGNLAPRPAYCVDASSSLRGEDLELAEDDARDLAALDSLALLRDEQGALSRCIIAADIEGISVAHFDGEVAQTQPCAPVESHIAAYFIDHPDASEKVRAVLDAQTQDEADEAVARLWDESMEWYAPEEREDVIRILRQMH
;
A
#
# COMPACT_ATOMS: atom_id res chain seq x y z
N MET A 1 16.26 0.59 4.54
CA MET A 1 15.52 0.13 3.34
C MET A 1 14.09 0.59 3.51
N ARG A 2 13.47 1.15 2.48
CA ARG A 2 12.06 1.55 2.55
C ARG A 2 11.18 0.36 2.20
N ILE A 3 10.20 0.07 3.06
CA ILE A 3 9.28 -1.06 2.92
C ILE A 3 7.85 -0.52 2.85
N TYR A 4 7.08 -1.01 1.89
CA TYR A 4 5.70 -0.63 1.60
C TYR A 4 4.75 -1.71 2.11
N TYR A 5 3.99 -1.37 3.14
CA TYR A 5 3.08 -2.27 3.84
C TYR A 5 1.63 -2.05 3.41
N PRO A 6 0.91 -3.07 2.93
CA PRO A 6 -0.54 -3.00 2.78
C PRO A 6 -1.19 -3.00 4.17
N VAL A 7 -2.04 -2.02 4.44
CA VAL A 7 -2.76 -1.90 5.70
C VAL A 7 -4.23 -1.55 5.46
N LEU A 8 -5.04 -1.74 6.49
CA LEU A 8 -6.44 -1.30 6.51
C LEU A 8 -6.59 0.01 7.26
N ALA A 9 -7.58 0.82 6.87
CA ALA A 9 -7.92 2.06 7.57
C ALA A 9 -8.18 1.82 9.08
N ARG A 10 -8.92 0.75 9.43
CA ARG A 10 -9.18 0.40 10.82
C ARG A 10 -7.92 0.08 11.62
N GLU A 11 -6.89 -0.50 10.99
CA GLU A 11 -5.64 -0.83 11.66
C GLU A 11 -4.83 0.43 11.97
N LEU A 12 -4.84 1.38 11.04
CA LEU A 12 -4.29 2.71 11.28
C LEU A 12 -5.02 3.39 12.43
N GLU A 13 -6.35 3.37 12.45
CA GLU A 13 -7.16 3.98 13.51
C GLU A 13 -6.92 3.36 14.89
N GLU A 14 -6.87 2.04 14.96
CA GLU A 14 -6.67 1.27 16.20
C GLU A 14 -5.21 1.29 16.67
N GLY A 15 -4.26 1.62 15.78
CA GLY A 15 -2.83 1.51 16.04
C GLY A 15 -2.33 0.06 16.14
N ASN A 16 -3.10 -0.90 15.60
CA ASN A 16 -2.82 -2.33 15.69
C ASN A 16 -2.56 -2.90 14.28
N LEU A 17 -1.38 -2.59 13.74
CA LEU A 17 -0.97 -3.01 12.41
C LEU A 17 -0.67 -4.52 12.39
N ALA A 18 -1.41 -5.29 11.58
CA ALA A 18 -1.21 -6.72 11.53
C ALA A 18 0.09 -7.09 10.76
N PRO A 19 0.85 -8.09 11.22
CA PRO A 19 2.03 -8.55 10.50
C PRO A 19 1.66 -9.19 9.15
N ARG A 20 2.23 -8.65 8.06
CA ARG A 20 2.01 -9.15 6.69
C ARG A 20 3.29 -9.13 5.87
N PRO A 21 3.40 -9.95 4.82
CA PRO A 21 4.40 -9.72 3.78
C PRO A 21 4.24 -8.30 3.24
N ALA A 22 5.37 -7.66 2.95
CA ALA A 22 5.45 -6.29 2.45
C ALA A 22 6.58 -6.20 1.43
N TYR A 23 6.62 -5.10 0.67
CA TYR A 23 7.47 -5.01 -0.52
C TYR A 23 8.53 -3.91 -0.37
N CYS A 24 9.70 -4.14 -0.93
CA CYS A 24 10.79 -3.17 -0.96
C CYS A 24 11.68 -3.43 -2.16
N VAL A 25 12.54 -2.47 -2.49
CA VAL A 25 13.60 -2.72 -3.48
C VAL A 25 14.56 -3.79 -2.95
N ASP A 26 14.93 -4.74 -3.80
CA ASP A 26 15.88 -5.80 -3.47
C ASP A 26 17.22 -5.17 -3.07
N ALA A 27 17.69 -5.50 -1.87
CA ALA A 27 18.92 -4.97 -1.31
C ALA A 27 20.18 -5.40 -2.09
N SER A 28 20.07 -6.44 -2.92
CA SER A 28 21.14 -6.86 -3.84
C SER A 28 21.22 -6.00 -5.11
N SER A 29 20.21 -5.17 -5.38
CA SER A 29 20.19 -4.27 -6.52
C SER A 29 21.21 -3.13 -6.35
N SER A 30 21.81 -2.71 -7.45
CA SER A 30 22.72 -1.56 -7.49
C SER A 30 22.06 -0.27 -7.99
N LEU A 31 20.72 -0.23 -8.04
CA LEU A 31 19.94 0.86 -8.62
C LEU A 31 20.13 2.17 -7.85
N ARG A 32 20.12 3.30 -8.57
CA ARG A 32 20.31 4.64 -8.00
C ARG A 32 19.50 5.66 -8.80
N GLY A 33 19.14 6.77 -8.16
CA GLY A 33 18.40 7.85 -8.82
C GLY A 33 17.06 7.36 -9.36
N GLU A 34 16.74 7.72 -10.60
CA GLU A 34 15.48 7.38 -11.28
C GLU A 34 15.21 5.85 -11.31
N ASP A 35 16.23 5.02 -11.53
CA ASP A 35 16.03 3.57 -11.54
C ASP A 35 15.61 3.02 -10.17
N LEU A 36 16.10 3.64 -9.08
CA LEU A 36 15.69 3.27 -7.73
C LEU A 36 14.27 3.74 -7.45
N GLU A 37 13.92 4.95 -7.88
CA GLU A 37 12.57 5.51 -7.73
C GLU A 37 11.54 4.65 -8.47
N LEU A 38 11.86 4.17 -9.67
CA LEU A 38 11.01 3.26 -10.43
C LEU A 38 10.79 1.92 -9.69
N ALA A 39 11.85 1.32 -9.15
CA ALA A 39 11.72 0.09 -8.38
C ALA A 39 10.97 0.28 -7.05
N GLU A 40 11.07 1.46 -6.43
CA GLU A 40 10.25 1.82 -5.27
C GLU A 40 8.77 1.99 -5.65
N ASP A 41 8.48 2.51 -6.84
CA ASP A 41 7.12 2.60 -7.38
C ASP A 41 6.52 1.20 -7.61
N ASP A 42 7.28 0.29 -8.24
CA ASP A 42 6.87 -1.11 -8.43
C ASP A 42 6.54 -1.81 -7.09
N ALA A 43 7.37 -1.59 -6.07
CA ALA A 43 7.12 -2.12 -4.73
C ALA A 43 5.86 -1.53 -4.07
N ARG A 44 5.60 -0.23 -4.29
CA ARG A 44 4.39 0.45 -3.82
C ARG A 44 3.14 -0.07 -4.54
N ASP A 45 3.21 -0.31 -5.84
CA ASP A 45 2.10 -0.85 -6.63
C ASP A 45 1.71 -2.26 -6.17
N LEU A 46 2.69 -3.10 -5.86
CA LEU A 46 2.44 -4.42 -5.26
C LEU A 46 1.74 -4.31 -3.89
N ALA A 47 2.15 -3.35 -3.05
CA ALA A 47 1.45 -3.08 -1.79
C ALA A 47 0.04 -2.53 -2.02
N ALA A 48 -0.19 -1.75 -3.08
CA ALA A 48 -1.51 -1.24 -3.45
C ALA A 48 -2.46 -2.37 -3.87
N LEU A 49 -1.96 -3.34 -4.65
CA LEU A 49 -2.69 -4.55 -5.03
C LEU A 49 -3.06 -5.41 -3.83
N ASP A 50 -2.11 -5.65 -2.92
CA ASP A 50 -2.40 -6.39 -1.68
C ASP A 50 -3.38 -5.63 -0.78
N SER A 51 -3.33 -4.30 -0.75
CA SER A 51 -4.33 -3.48 -0.04
C SER A 51 -5.74 -3.73 -0.59
N LEU A 52 -5.91 -3.82 -1.91
CA LEU A 52 -7.20 -4.19 -2.52
C LEU A 52 -7.65 -5.60 -2.14
N ALA A 53 -6.72 -6.55 -2.08
CA ALA A 53 -7.02 -7.91 -1.64
C ALA A 53 -7.50 -7.93 -0.18
N LEU A 54 -6.90 -7.12 0.70
CA LEU A 54 -7.36 -6.97 2.09
C LEU A 54 -8.75 -6.33 2.18
N LEU A 55 -9.02 -5.32 1.35
CA LEU A 55 -10.30 -4.60 1.36
C LEU A 55 -11.49 -5.48 0.96
N ARG A 56 -11.28 -6.56 0.19
CA ARG A 56 -12.36 -7.50 -0.18
C ARG A 56 -13.01 -8.18 1.02
N ASP A 57 -12.24 -8.38 2.09
CA ASP A 57 -12.72 -8.99 3.34
C ASP A 57 -13.24 -7.93 4.33
N GLU A 58 -13.11 -6.64 4.00
CA GLU A 58 -13.55 -5.52 4.83
C GLU A 58 -14.89 -4.95 4.40
N GLN A 59 -15.77 -4.71 5.36
CA GLN A 59 -17.06 -4.11 5.07
C GLN A 59 -16.94 -2.58 5.00
N GLY A 60 -17.19 -2.06 3.80
CA GLY A 60 -17.41 -0.63 3.57
C GLY A 60 -16.14 0.21 3.48
N ALA A 61 -14.92 -0.32 3.60
CA ALA A 61 -13.73 0.50 3.34
C ALA A 61 -13.48 0.64 1.83
N LEU A 62 -13.30 1.86 1.32
CA LEU A 62 -13.18 2.15 -0.13
C LEU A 62 -11.93 2.95 -0.49
N SER A 63 -10.85 2.76 0.25
CA SER A 63 -9.56 3.40 0.00
C SER A 63 -8.44 2.39 0.20
N ARG A 64 -7.58 2.22 -0.81
CA ARG A 64 -6.28 1.56 -0.64
C ARG A 64 -5.48 2.33 0.39
N CYS A 65 -4.76 1.62 1.23
CA CYS A 65 -3.91 2.22 2.23
C CYS A 65 -2.57 1.48 2.34
N ILE A 66 -1.49 2.25 2.24
CA ILE A 66 -0.12 1.76 2.30
C ILE A 66 0.67 2.62 3.29
N ILE A 67 1.53 1.98 4.07
CA ILE A 67 2.54 2.67 4.89
C ILE A 67 3.90 2.44 4.27
N ALA A 68 4.68 3.50 4.06
CA ALA A 68 6.12 3.37 3.87
C ALA A 68 6.82 3.46 5.22
N ALA A 69 7.70 2.50 5.53
CA ALA A 69 8.52 2.54 6.72
C ALA A 69 10.00 2.25 6.39
N ASP A 70 10.89 3.01 7.02
CA ASP A 70 12.33 2.87 6.86
C ASP A 70 12.87 1.93 7.94
N ILE A 71 13.17 0.68 7.53
CA ILE A 71 13.61 -0.37 8.45
C ILE A 71 14.93 -0.97 7.96
N GLU A 72 15.79 -1.33 8.92
CA GLU A 72 17.05 -2.03 8.68
C GLU A 72 17.01 -3.44 9.30
N GLY A 73 17.82 -4.35 8.75
CA GLY A 73 18.02 -5.69 9.33
C GLY A 73 16.86 -6.68 9.13
N ILE A 74 15.85 -6.35 8.33
CA ILE A 74 14.80 -7.29 7.94
C ILE A 74 15.31 -8.24 6.85
N SER A 75 15.00 -9.53 6.99
CA SER A 75 15.25 -10.53 5.95
C SER A 75 14.18 -10.44 4.87
N VAL A 76 14.63 -10.40 3.61
CA VAL A 76 13.78 -10.35 2.43
C VAL A 76 14.17 -11.45 1.45
N ALA A 77 13.23 -11.83 0.59
CA ALA A 77 13.47 -12.73 -0.53
C ALA A 77 13.08 -12.03 -1.83
N HIS A 78 13.83 -12.28 -2.90
CA HIS A 78 13.48 -11.81 -4.24
C HIS A 78 12.05 -12.21 -4.61
N PHE A 79 11.30 -11.28 -5.19
CA PHE A 79 9.89 -11.47 -5.54
C PHE A 79 9.65 -11.34 -7.04
N ASP A 80 9.89 -10.16 -7.61
CA ASP A 80 9.74 -9.88 -9.03
C ASP A 80 10.63 -8.70 -9.44
N GLY A 81 11.30 -8.81 -10.59
CA GLY A 81 12.21 -7.77 -11.09
C GLY A 81 13.23 -7.31 -10.03
N GLU A 82 13.12 -6.04 -9.64
CA GLU A 82 14.00 -5.40 -8.64
C GLU A 82 13.32 -5.28 -7.27
N VAL A 83 12.18 -5.94 -7.08
CA VAL A 83 11.40 -5.98 -5.84
C VAL A 83 11.68 -7.26 -5.06
N ALA A 84 11.83 -7.11 -3.76
CA ALA A 84 11.88 -8.17 -2.78
C ALA A 84 10.67 -8.08 -1.82
N GLN A 85 10.31 -9.23 -1.23
CA GLN A 85 9.24 -9.34 -0.26
C GLN A 85 9.81 -9.69 1.11
N THR A 86 9.29 -9.06 2.16
CA THR A 86 9.62 -9.37 3.55
C THR A 86 8.93 -10.66 4.01
N GLN A 87 9.49 -11.31 5.03
CA GLN A 87 8.66 -12.17 5.88
C GLN A 87 7.56 -11.35 6.56
N PRO A 88 6.45 -11.96 7.01
CA PRO A 88 5.38 -11.24 7.69
C PRO A 88 5.87 -10.40 8.86
N CYS A 89 5.70 -9.08 8.77
CA CYS A 89 6.07 -8.12 9.80
C CYS A 89 5.14 -6.93 9.79
N ALA A 90 5.08 -6.20 10.91
CA ALA A 90 4.31 -4.96 11.02
C ALA A 90 5.30 -3.80 11.18
N PRO A 91 5.05 -2.63 10.57
CA PRO A 91 5.90 -1.48 10.78
C PRO A 91 5.72 -0.96 12.22
N VAL A 92 6.81 -0.45 12.78
CA VAL A 92 6.76 0.25 14.07
C VAL A 92 6.54 1.73 13.77
N GLU A 93 5.69 2.39 14.57
CA GLU A 93 5.31 3.80 14.38
C GLU A 93 6.51 4.74 14.18
N SER A 94 7.58 4.54 14.96
CA SER A 94 8.81 5.34 14.87
C SER A 94 9.60 5.18 13.57
N HIS A 95 9.27 4.18 12.75
CA HIS A 95 9.91 3.92 11.46
C HIS A 95 9.04 4.38 10.28
N ILE A 96 7.80 4.83 10.53
CA ILE A 96 6.90 5.29 9.47
C ILE A 96 7.49 6.54 8.83
N ALA A 97 7.68 6.48 7.51
CA ALA A 97 8.21 7.54 6.68
C ALA A 97 7.13 8.24 5.86
N ALA A 98 6.03 7.55 5.53
CA ALA A 98 4.88 8.14 4.85
C ALA A 98 3.64 7.25 4.90
N TYR A 99 2.48 7.85 4.60
CA TYR A 99 1.24 7.17 4.28
C TYR A 99 0.87 7.42 2.82
N PHE A 100 0.27 6.42 2.18
CA PHE A 100 -0.39 6.57 0.90
C PHE A 100 -1.84 6.13 1.03
N ILE A 101 -2.77 6.99 0.61
CA ILE A 101 -4.19 6.67 0.55
C ILE A 101 -4.78 7.15 -0.77
N ASP A 102 -5.87 6.54 -1.21
CA ASP A 102 -6.61 7.05 -2.36
C ASP A 102 -7.26 8.41 -2.04
N HIS A 103 -7.31 9.33 -3.02
CA HIS A 103 -8.13 10.53 -2.92
C HIS A 103 -9.62 10.12 -2.81
N PRO A 104 -10.49 10.86 -2.09
CA PRO A 104 -11.91 10.55 -1.95
C PRO A 104 -12.66 10.22 -3.25
N ASP A 105 -12.29 10.88 -4.35
CA ASP A 105 -12.90 10.68 -5.68
C ASP A 105 -12.62 9.30 -6.29
N ALA A 106 -11.62 8.55 -5.80
CA ALA A 106 -11.32 7.20 -6.25
C ALA A 106 -12.21 6.13 -5.60
N SER A 107 -13.00 6.47 -4.57
CA SER A 107 -13.83 5.51 -3.82
C SER A 107 -14.76 4.67 -4.70
N GLU A 108 -15.34 5.26 -5.74
CA GLU A 108 -16.21 4.54 -6.69
C GLU A 108 -15.42 3.54 -7.54
N LYS A 109 -14.17 3.86 -7.89
CA LYS A 109 -13.31 2.96 -8.66
C LYS A 109 -12.80 1.81 -7.79
N VAL A 110 -12.43 2.09 -6.54
CA VAL A 110 -12.12 1.04 -5.55
C VAL A 110 -13.32 0.11 -5.38
N ARG A 111 -14.53 0.65 -5.20
CA ARG A 111 -15.76 -0.16 -5.11
C ARG A 111 -15.94 -1.07 -6.34
N ALA A 112 -15.71 -0.55 -7.54
CA ALA A 112 -15.83 -1.36 -8.76
C ALA A 112 -14.84 -2.55 -8.77
N VAL A 113 -13.62 -2.38 -8.25
CA VAL A 113 -12.64 -3.48 -8.09
C VAL A 113 -13.11 -4.53 -7.09
N LEU A 114 -13.72 -4.09 -5.98
CA LEU A 114 -14.23 -4.98 -4.92
C LEU A 114 -15.49 -5.74 -5.36
N ASP A 115 -16.36 -5.08 -6.13
CA ASP A 115 -17.62 -5.64 -6.63
C ASP A 115 -17.44 -6.55 -7.86
N ALA A 116 -16.27 -6.54 -8.52
CA ALA A 116 -15.98 -7.38 -9.67
C ALA A 116 -16.15 -8.88 -9.35
N GLN A 117 -16.92 -9.59 -10.18
CA GLN A 117 -17.23 -11.01 -9.98
C GLN A 117 -16.47 -11.92 -10.95
N THR A 118 -15.84 -11.35 -11.97
CA THR A 118 -15.01 -12.07 -12.94
C THR A 118 -13.62 -11.47 -13.03
N GLN A 119 -12.67 -12.23 -13.57
CA GLN A 119 -11.31 -11.76 -13.78
C GLN A 119 -11.28 -10.57 -14.76
N ASP A 120 -12.01 -10.66 -15.87
CA ASP A 120 -12.07 -9.57 -16.87
C ASP A 120 -12.62 -8.27 -16.27
N GLU A 121 -13.66 -8.35 -15.42
CA GLU A 121 -14.19 -7.19 -14.69
C GLU A 121 -13.17 -6.62 -13.70
N ALA A 122 -12.46 -7.49 -12.97
CA ALA A 122 -11.45 -7.07 -12.02
C ALA A 122 -10.27 -6.37 -12.72
N ASP A 123 -9.77 -6.93 -13.82
CA ASP A 123 -8.66 -6.38 -14.59
C ASP A 123 -9.03 -5.00 -15.17
N GLU A 124 -10.25 -4.85 -15.71
CA GLU A 124 -10.72 -3.56 -16.22
C GLU A 124 -10.90 -2.52 -15.10
N ALA A 125 -11.48 -2.92 -13.96
CA ALA A 125 -11.67 -2.03 -12.83
C ALA A 125 -10.34 -1.59 -12.22
N VAL A 126 -9.37 -2.51 -12.11
CA VAL A 126 -8.00 -2.22 -11.64
C VAL A 126 -7.33 -1.24 -12.58
N ALA A 127 -7.38 -1.46 -13.90
CA ALA A 127 -6.79 -0.54 -14.87
C ALA A 127 -7.33 0.90 -14.71
N ARG A 128 -8.65 1.05 -14.54
CA ARG A 128 -9.27 2.37 -14.31
C ARG A 128 -8.89 3.00 -12.97
N LEU A 129 -8.70 2.19 -11.93
CA LEU A 129 -8.25 2.68 -10.62
C LEU A 129 -6.79 3.15 -10.68
N TRP A 130 -5.94 2.51 -11.48
CA TRP A 130 -4.52 2.88 -11.64
C TRP A 130 -4.32 4.23 -12.34
N ASP A 131 -5.33 4.75 -13.05
CA ASP A 131 -5.34 6.14 -13.51
C ASP A 131 -5.42 7.16 -12.35
N GLU A 132 -5.86 6.72 -11.16
CA GLU A 132 -5.90 7.53 -9.94
C GLU A 132 -4.66 7.27 -9.08
N SER A 133 -3.78 8.28 -9.00
CA SER A 133 -2.63 8.24 -8.12
C SER A 133 -3.04 8.30 -6.65
N MET A 134 -2.38 7.50 -5.81
CA MET A 134 -2.52 7.63 -4.37
C MET A 134 -1.85 8.92 -3.89
N GLU A 135 -2.48 9.59 -2.92
CA GLU A 135 -1.94 10.78 -2.27
C GLU A 135 -0.90 10.41 -1.22
N TRP A 136 0.18 11.19 -1.15
CA TRP A 136 1.26 11.03 -0.20
C TRP A 136 1.05 11.96 1.01
N TYR A 137 1.22 11.42 2.22
CA TYR A 137 1.13 12.16 3.48
C TYR A 137 2.36 11.88 4.35
N ALA A 138 2.84 12.91 5.03
CA ALA A 138 3.96 12.82 5.97
C ALA A 138 3.56 12.07 7.25
N PRO A 139 4.54 11.53 8.03
CA PRO A 139 4.27 10.82 9.27
C PRO A 139 3.45 11.62 10.28
N GLU A 140 3.67 12.94 10.35
CA GLU A 140 2.98 13.85 11.25
C GLU A 140 1.50 14.07 10.89
N GLU A 141 1.10 13.75 9.66
CA GLU A 141 -0.26 13.94 9.14
C GLU A 141 -1.17 12.74 9.41
N ARG A 142 -0.74 11.78 10.24
CA ARG A 142 -1.49 10.56 10.57
C ARG A 142 -2.95 10.82 10.96
N GLU A 143 -3.21 11.83 11.79
CA GLU A 143 -4.58 12.15 12.22
C GLU A 143 -5.44 12.71 11.09
N ASP A 144 -4.84 13.45 10.14
CA ASP A 144 -5.54 13.94 8.96
C ASP A 144 -5.85 12.78 7.99
N VAL A 145 -4.90 11.85 7.79
CA VAL A 145 -5.09 10.61 7.03
C VAL A 145 -6.27 9.80 7.59
N ILE A 146 -6.29 9.56 8.90
CA ILE A 146 -7.40 8.88 9.57
C ILE A 146 -8.73 9.61 9.34
N ARG A 147 -8.74 10.94 9.43
CA ARG A 147 -9.96 11.73 9.21
C ARG A 147 -10.47 11.61 7.77
N ILE A 148 -9.58 11.54 6.78
CA ILE A 148 -9.95 11.37 5.37
C ILE A 148 -10.51 9.96 5.14
N LEU A 149 -9.81 8.93 5.62
CA LEU A 149 -10.25 7.54 5.48
C LEU A 149 -11.65 7.31 6.04
N ARG A 150 -11.98 7.93 7.19
CA ARG A 150 -13.32 7.90 7.80
C ARG A 150 -14.45 8.44 6.94
N GLN A 151 -14.14 9.20 5.89
CA GLN A 151 -15.12 9.75 4.97
C GLN A 151 -15.34 8.85 3.74
N MET A 152 -14.50 7.83 3.54
CA MET A 152 -14.48 6.95 2.37
C MET A 152 -15.11 5.58 2.66
N HIS A 153 -16.29 5.59 3.31
CA HIS A 153 -17.04 4.37 3.66
C HIS A 153 -18.36 4.25 2.88
#